data_AF-A0A812PNX8-F1
#
_entry.id   AF-A0A812PNX8-F1
#
_cell.length_a   1.000
_cell.length_b   1.000
_cell.length_c   1.000
_cell.angle_alpha   90.00
_cell.angle_beta   90.00
_cell.angle_gamma   90.00
#
_symmetry.space_group_name_H-M   'P 1'
#
loop_
_entity.id
_entity.type
_entity.pdbx_description
1 polymer ?
#
loop_
_entity_poly.entity_id
_entity_poly.type
_entity_poly.pdbx_seq_one_letter_code
_entity_poly.pdbx_strand_id
1 'polypeptide(L)'
;MAGEWAELSKSGLPEAVREKVIAQGYDSSGVFANAFVDTSALEGWLKRVQPSLGDAVKNLSAEEWSTHPIAAKLRLLRKQCQPAGPSVPDTGGVQAQQSLRGLVGLGGIASSATKLTTTDRERMRKETEKRYPAHVFSPATLPAMSYLQVVSVQCTGKHWEWVPWNRIVNEEASQEIRAKRAEAEEADLAALTEVFNLCFDGASLDDALNHVVVERDLLRHLLMPQPKTQKQPNVSKKRNVEGVPHVPPPLLPLRDNKRGSGDTAAQAKKPRTGECHTWMDGFKCKDRL
;
A
#
# COMPACT_ATOMS: atom_id res chain seq x y z
N MET A 1 -39.90 1.92 15.84
CA MET A 1 -38.78 1.34 16.62
C MET A 1 -37.52 2.10 16.25
N ALA A 2 -37.22 3.18 16.97
CA ALA A 2 -35.97 3.91 16.80
C ALA A 2 -34.88 3.11 17.52
N GLY A 3 -34.09 2.35 16.77
CA GLY A 3 -32.84 1.83 17.30
C GLY A 3 -31.95 3.04 17.58
N GLU A 4 -31.87 3.46 18.84
CA GLU A 4 -31.00 4.56 19.23
C GLU A 4 -29.58 4.24 18.80
N TRP A 5 -29.05 5.03 17.88
CA TRP A 5 -27.65 4.99 17.50
C TRP A 5 -26.83 5.62 18.64
N ALA A 6 -26.76 4.92 19.78
CA ALA A 6 -26.13 5.38 21.03
C ALA A 6 -24.64 5.75 20.85
N GLU A 7 -24.00 5.19 19.82
CA GLU A 7 -22.62 5.52 19.42
C GLU A 7 -22.48 6.97 18.90
N LEU A 8 -23.49 7.51 18.21
CA LEU A 8 -23.46 8.91 17.78
C LEU A 8 -23.40 9.87 18.96
N SER A 9 -24.15 9.57 20.03
CA SER A 9 -24.16 10.40 21.24
C SER A 9 -22.79 10.41 21.92
N LYS A 10 -22.03 9.31 21.82
CA LYS A 10 -20.66 9.21 22.38
C LYS A 10 -19.62 9.98 21.57
N SER A 11 -19.85 10.21 20.27
CA SER A 11 -18.90 10.92 19.39
C SER A 11 -18.80 12.43 19.66
N GLY A 12 -19.68 12.97 20.52
CA GLY A 12 -19.72 14.40 20.85
C GLY A 12 -20.15 15.29 19.67
N LEU A 13 -20.85 14.73 18.68
CA LEU A 13 -21.47 15.50 17.60
C LEU A 13 -22.68 16.28 18.13
N PRO A 14 -22.89 17.55 17.71
CA PRO A 14 -24.10 18.31 18.05
C PRO A 14 -25.38 17.57 17.64
N GLU A 15 -26.45 17.71 18.41
CA GLU A 15 -27.72 16.99 18.17
C GLU A 15 -28.31 17.27 16.80
N ALA A 16 -28.31 18.54 16.37
CA ALA A 16 -28.76 18.94 15.04
C ALA A 16 -28.02 18.21 13.91
N VAL A 17 -26.72 17.93 14.08
CA VAL A 17 -25.94 17.16 13.09
C VAL A 17 -26.37 15.70 13.07
N ARG A 18 -26.59 15.09 14.24
CA ARG A 18 -27.02 13.69 14.37
C ARG A 18 -28.36 13.46 13.67
N GLU A 19 -29.34 14.32 13.92
CA GLU A 19 -30.67 14.23 13.30
C GLU A 19 -30.59 14.32 11.77
N LYS A 20 -29.71 15.18 11.23
CA LYS A 20 -29.51 15.29 9.78
C LYS A 20 -28.86 14.06 9.16
N VAL A 21 -27.91 13.44 9.85
CA VAL A 21 -27.29 12.18 9.39
C VAL A 21 -28.33 11.06 9.38
N ILE A 22 -29.15 10.94 10.43
CA ILE A 22 -30.25 9.96 10.50
C ILE A 22 -31.30 10.24 9.41
N ALA A 23 -31.65 11.50 9.18
CA ALA A 23 -32.59 11.90 8.14
C ALA A 23 -32.11 11.57 6.71
N GLN A 24 -30.79 11.39 6.50
CA GLN A 24 -30.25 10.91 5.22
C GLN A 24 -30.28 9.38 5.07
N GLY A 25 -30.83 8.65 6.03
CA GLY A 25 -30.97 7.19 5.99
C GLY A 25 -29.77 6.44 6.59
N TYR A 26 -28.86 7.12 7.27
CA TYR A 26 -27.82 6.47 8.07
C TYR A 26 -28.36 6.21 9.48
N ASP A 27 -29.25 5.24 9.60
CA ASP A 27 -29.97 4.90 10.83
C ASP A 27 -29.18 3.96 11.76
N SER A 28 -28.09 3.36 11.27
CA SER A 28 -27.28 2.41 12.02
C SER A 28 -25.78 2.56 11.72
N SER A 29 -24.97 2.20 12.72
CA SER A 29 -23.50 2.18 12.65
C SER A 29 -22.99 1.36 11.47
N GLY A 30 -23.58 0.18 11.24
CA GLY A 30 -23.23 -0.70 10.14
C GLY A 30 -23.54 -0.11 8.76
N VAL A 31 -24.66 0.61 8.61
CA VAL A 31 -25.00 1.30 7.36
C VAL A 31 -24.02 2.44 7.12
N PHE A 32 -23.71 3.25 8.13
CA PHE A 32 -22.74 4.34 8.00
C PHE A 32 -21.32 3.84 7.69
N ALA A 33 -20.88 2.74 8.31
CA ALA A 33 -19.57 2.15 8.08
C ALA A 33 -19.39 1.61 6.65
N ASN A 34 -20.42 0.96 6.12
CA ASN A 34 -20.37 0.28 4.80
C ASN A 34 -20.84 1.14 3.63
N ALA A 35 -21.48 2.29 3.88
CA ALA A 35 -21.97 3.16 2.82
C ALA A 35 -20.85 3.83 1.99
N PHE A 36 -19.64 3.90 2.52
CA PHE A 36 -18.50 4.54 1.87
C PHE A 36 -17.42 3.51 1.53
N VAL A 37 -17.19 3.28 0.24
CA VAL A 37 -16.20 2.31 -0.27
C VAL A 37 -14.77 2.72 0.13
N ASP A 38 -14.44 4.02 0.04
CA ASP A 38 -13.11 4.54 0.28
C ASP A 38 -13.14 5.89 1.04
N THR A 39 -11.97 6.44 1.36
CA THR A 39 -11.87 7.74 2.04
C THR A 39 -12.38 8.88 1.14
N SER A 40 -12.18 8.78 -0.17
CA SER A 40 -12.64 9.79 -1.14
C SER A 40 -14.17 9.91 -1.17
N ALA A 41 -14.89 8.79 -1.16
CA ALA A 41 -16.36 8.78 -1.12
C ALA A 41 -16.92 9.45 0.14
N LEU A 42 -16.27 9.24 1.29
CA LEU A 42 -16.64 9.94 2.53
C LEU A 42 -16.41 11.45 2.39
N GLU A 43 -15.25 11.89 1.91
CA GLU A 43 -14.97 13.32 1.74
C GLU A 43 -15.94 13.98 0.73
N GLY A 44 -16.27 13.26 -0.35
CA GLY A 44 -17.27 13.70 -1.32
C GLY A 44 -18.66 13.86 -0.70
N TRP A 45 -19.05 12.94 0.19
CA TRP A 45 -20.30 13.07 0.95
C TRP A 45 -20.25 14.20 1.98
N LEU A 46 -19.14 14.35 2.72
CA LEU A 46 -18.96 15.44 3.70
C LEU A 46 -19.11 16.82 3.05
N LYS A 47 -18.57 17.02 1.85
CA LYS A 47 -18.75 18.27 1.09
C LYS A 47 -20.20 18.51 0.67
N ARG A 48 -20.94 17.45 0.30
CA ARG A 48 -22.36 17.57 -0.09
C ARG A 48 -23.27 17.85 1.10
N VAL A 49 -22.99 17.26 2.25
CA VAL A 49 -23.82 17.40 3.46
C VAL A 49 -23.49 18.69 4.24
N GLN A 50 -22.31 19.29 4.03
CA GLN A 50 -21.86 20.55 4.64
C GLN A 50 -22.96 21.64 4.76
N PRO A 51 -23.66 22.05 3.68
CA PRO A 51 -24.68 23.10 3.77
C PRO A 51 -25.92 22.70 4.59
N SER A 52 -26.13 21.40 4.83
CA SER A 52 -27.30 20.87 5.55
C SER A 52 -27.03 20.61 7.05
N LEU A 53 -25.78 20.71 7.50
CA LEU A 53 -25.35 20.43 8.87
C LEU A 53 -25.61 21.58 9.87
N GLY A 54 -26.21 22.68 9.42
CA GLY A 54 -26.58 23.84 10.23
C GLY A 54 -25.78 25.11 9.92
N ASP A 55 -26.21 26.22 10.51
CA ASP A 55 -25.67 27.56 10.20
C ASP A 55 -24.19 27.73 10.57
N ALA A 56 -23.71 26.97 11.56
CA ALA A 56 -22.31 26.98 12.00
C ALA A 56 -21.31 26.56 10.90
N VAL A 57 -21.77 25.84 9.87
CA VAL A 57 -20.93 25.21 8.85
C VAL A 57 -21.20 25.75 7.45
N LYS A 58 -22.34 26.44 7.27
CA LYS A 58 -22.89 26.81 5.96
C LYS A 58 -22.00 27.74 5.14
N ASN A 59 -21.17 28.55 5.79
CA ASN A 59 -20.34 29.57 5.14
C ASN A 59 -18.83 29.28 5.19
N LEU A 60 -18.43 28.06 5.60
CA LEU A 60 -17.02 27.70 5.66
C LEU A 60 -16.46 27.37 4.27
N SER A 61 -15.27 27.85 3.99
CA SER A 61 -14.52 27.48 2.78
C SER A 61 -14.16 25.99 2.78
N ALA A 62 -13.79 25.46 1.61
CA ALA A 62 -13.40 24.05 1.49
C ALA A 62 -12.14 23.70 2.32
N GLU A 63 -11.22 24.65 2.48
CA GLU A 63 -9.99 24.48 3.27
C GLU A 63 -10.32 24.47 4.78
N GLU A 64 -11.15 25.39 5.25
CA GLU A 64 -11.62 25.41 6.65
C GLU A 64 -12.48 24.19 6.99
N TRP A 65 -13.30 23.71 6.05
CA TRP A 65 -14.08 22.50 6.27
C TRP A 65 -13.22 21.26 6.48
N SER A 66 -12.07 21.18 5.78
CA SER A 66 -11.15 20.04 5.92
C SER A 66 -10.58 19.92 7.35
N THR A 67 -10.40 21.05 8.03
CA THR A 67 -9.84 21.16 9.39
C THR A 67 -10.92 21.35 10.47
N HIS A 68 -12.19 21.49 10.09
CA HIS A 68 -13.29 21.75 11.03
C HIS A 68 -13.53 20.57 12.00
N PRO A 69 -13.79 20.82 13.30
CA PRO A 69 -13.96 19.77 14.30
C PRO A 69 -15.14 18.83 14.01
N ILE A 70 -16.22 19.31 13.38
CA ILE A 70 -17.35 18.44 13.02
C ILE A 70 -16.96 17.43 11.93
N ALA A 71 -16.20 17.86 10.92
CA ALA A 71 -15.71 16.97 9.88
C ALA A 71 -14.74 15.93 10.46
N ALA A 72 -13.84 16.35 11.37
CA ALA A 72 -12.94 15.45 12.09
C ALA A 72 -13.70 14.41 12.91
N LYS A 73 -14.76 14.82 13.63
CA LYS A 73 -15.62 13.91 14.40
C LYS A 73 -16.34 12.89 13.52
N LEU A 74 -16.83 13.29 12.35
CA LEU A 74 -17.47 12.36 11.39
C LEU A 74 -16.46 11.35 10.81
N ARG A 75 -15.22 11.79 10.53
CA ARG A 75 -14.14 10.87 10.13
C ARG A 75 -13.78 9.89 11.23
N LEU A 76 -13.71 10.36 12.48
CA LEU A 76 -13.45 9.51 13.64
C LEU A 76 -14.59 8.51 13.86
N LEU A 77 -15.84 8.96 13.75
CA LEU A 77 -17.02 8.11 13.83
C LEU A 77 -16.93 6.98 12.79
N ARG A 78 -16.60 7.27 11.53
CA ARG A 78 -16.42 6.20 10.52
C ARG A 78 -15.35 5.18 10.95
N LYS A 79 -14.22 5.63 11.47
CA LYS A 79 -13.16 4.73 11.96
C LYS A 79 -13.63 3.86 13.13
N GLN A 80 -14.50 4.37 13.99
CA GLN A 80 -15.09 3.64 15.11
C GLN A 80 -16.17 2.65 14.66
N CYS A 81 -16.98 3.03 13.68
CA CYS A 81 -18.06 2.20 13.12
C CYS A 81 -17.53 1.10 12.19
N GLN A 82 -16.35 1.31 11.59
CA GLN A 82 -15.69 0.25 10.84
C GLN A 82 -15.49 -0.92 11.80
N PRO A 83 -16.01 -2.12 11.47
CA PRO A 83 -15.77 -3.29 12.29
C PRO A 83 -14.26 -3.35 12.46
N ALA A 84 -13.80 -3.35 13.71
CA ALA A 84 -12.39 -3.46 14.01
C ALA A 84 -11.91 -4.70 13.26
N GLY A 85 -11.29 -4.49 12.10
CA GLY A 85 -10.65 -5.56 11.36
C GLY A 85 -9.76 -6.24 12.39
N PRO A 86 -9.84 -7.57 12.54
CA PRO A 86 -9.50 -8.31 13.74
C PRO A 86 -8.36 -7.64 14.51
N SER A 87 -8.73 -6.85 15.52
CA SER A 87 -7.80 -5.99 16.24
C SER A 87 -6.95 -6.92 17.10
N VAL A 88 -5.69 -7.07 16.71
CA VAL A 88 -4.66 -7.70 17.52
C VAL A 88 -4.63 -6.97 18.87
N PRO A 89 -4.84 -7.65 20.02
CA PRO A 89 -4.89 -6.99 21.31
C PRO A 89 -3.55 -6.31 21.60
N ASP A 90 -3.64 -4.99 21.76
CA ASP A 90 -2.56 -4.09 22.10
C ASP A 90 -2.18 -4.33 23.57
N THR A 91 -1.05 -5.00 23.80
CA THR A 91 -0.46 -5.13 25.14
C THR A 91 0.47 -3.94 25.31
N GLY A 92 0.01 -2.96 26.09
CA GLY A 92 0.72 -1.70 26.30
C GLY A 92 2.03 -1.83 27.09
N GLY A 93 3.01 -1.02 26.67
CA GLY A 93 4.18 -0.53 27.41
C GLY A 93 5.29 -1.57 27.64
N VAL A 94 6.57 -1.36 27.32
CA VAL A 94 7.40 -0.14 27.33
C VAL A 94 8.64 -0.38 26.42
N GLN A 95 9.06 0.66 25.71
CA GLN A 95 10.37 0.90 25.06
C GLN A 95 10.96 -0.07 24.03
N ALA A 96 11.15 0.52 22.83
CA ALA A 96 12.35 0.45 22.00
C ALA A 96 12.97 -0.94 21.74
N GLN A 97 12.40 -1.67 20.79
CA GLN A 97 13.22 -2.36 19.79
C GLN A 97 12.39 -2.60 18.52
N GLN A 98 12.73 -1.84 17.49
CA GLN A 98 12.27 -2.09 16.12
C GLN A 98 12.85 -3.44 15.68
N SER A 99 12.04 -4.50 15.73
CA SER A 99 12.37 -5.76 15.07
C SER A 99 11.10 -6.35 14.44
N LEU A 100 10.78 -5.86 13.25
CA LEU A 100 10.57 -6.70 12.06
C LEU A 100 9.63 -7.93 12.22
N ARG A 101 8.48 -7.75 12.88
CA ARG A 101 7.35 -8.71 12.89
C ARG A 101 6.26 -8.40 11.85
N GLY A 102 6.65 -7.89 10.68
CA GLY A 102 5.71 -7.51 9.61
C GLY A 102 5.26 -8.61 8.64
N LEU A 103 5.58 -9.90 8.86
CA LEU A 103 5.28 -10.95 7.86
C LEU A 103 4.59 -12.22 8.38
N VAL A 104 4.04 -12.21 9.59
CA VAL A 104 3.18 -13.29 10.09
C VAL A 104 1.98 -12.69 10.83
N GLY A 105 1.10 -12.02 10.08
CA GLY A 105 -0.18 -11.50 10.56
C GLY A 105 -1.28 -12.57 10.58
N LEU A 106 -1.01 -13.72 11.20
CA LEU A 106 -2.02 -14.74 11.56
C LEU A 106 -2.05 -14.84 13.09
N GLY A 107 -2.55 -13.79 13.73
CA GLY A 107 -2.75 -13.74 15.17
C GLY A 107 -4.23 -13.59 15.47
N GLY A 108 -4.86 -14.66 15.94
CA GLY A 108 -6.26 -14.62 16.38
C GLY A 108 -6.83 -15.92 16.91
N ILE A 109 -6.23 -17.07 16.59
CA ILE A 109 -6.64 -18.34 17.20
C ILE A 109 -5.39 -18.97 17.80
N ALA A 110 -5.30 -18.96 19.12
CA ALA A 110 -4.36 -19.76 19.90
C ALA A 110 -4.71 -21.24 19.76
N SER A 111 -4.69 -21.76 18.54
CA SER A 111 -4.61 -23.19 18.31
C SER A 111 -3.15 -23.55 18.46
N SER A 112 -2.86 -24.47 19.37
CA SER A 112 -1.57 -25.14 19.56
C SER A 112 -1.20 -25.99 18.34
N ALA A 113 -1.33 -25.44 17.14
CA ALA A 113 -0.99 -26.11 15.90
C ALA A 113 0.53 -26.27 15.88
N THR A 114 0.95 -27.53 15.85
CA THR A 114 2.35 -27.94 15.77
C THR A 114 2.99 -27.20 14.60
N LYS A 115 4.07 -26.46 14.86
CA LYS A 115 4.80 -25.78 13.78
C LYS A 115 5.28 -26.81 12.78
N LEU A 116 4.98 -26.59 11.51
CA LEU A 116 5.37 -27.50 10.45
C LEU A 116 6.90 -27.50 10.35
N THR A 117 7.52 -28.67 10.48
CA THR A 117 8.98 -28.79 10.42
C THR A 117 9.45 -29.04 8.99
N THR A 118 10.75 -28.86 8.73
CA THR A 118 11.36 -29.24 7.43
C THR A 118 11.18 -30.73 7.15
N THR A 119 11.23 -31.56 8.19
CA THR A 119 10.99 -33.00 8.10
C THR A 119 9.56 -33.32 7.64
N ASP A 120 8.56 -32.59 8.15
CA ASP A 120 7.16 -32.75 7.72
C ASP A 120 6.98 -32.36 6.26
N ARG A 121 7.61 -31.25 5.81
CA ARG A 121 7.60 -30.86 4.40
C ARG A 121 8.22 -31.93 3.51
N GLU A 122 9.38 -32.48 3.89
CA GLU A 122 10.01 -33.55 3.11
C GLU A 122 9.16 -34.82 3.06
N ARG A 123 8.47 -35.15 4.15
CA ARG A 123 7.53 -36.26 4.19
C ARG A 123 6.38 -36.06 3.20
N MET A 124 5.77 -34.87 3.19
CA MET A 124 4.70 -34.52 2.24
C MET A 124 5.19 -34.54 0.78
N ARG A 125 6.41 -34.05 0.55
CA ARG A 125 7.05 -34.10 -0.76
C ARG A 125 7.20 -35.55 -1.25
N LYS A 126 7.83 -36.42 -0.44
CA LYS A 126 8.04 -37.84 -0.79
C LYS A 126 6.72 -38.58 -1.04
N GLU A 127 5.68 -38.29 -0.24
CA GLU A 127 4.36 -38.86 -0.46
C GLU A 127 3.75 -38.41 -1.79
N THR A 128 3.94 -37.14 -2.15
CA THR A 128 3.43 -36.60 -3.42
C THR A 128 4.22 -37.14 -4.61
N GLU A 129 5.55 -37.24 -4.52
CA GLU A 129 6.40 -37.88 -5.54
C GLU A 129 5.97 -39.33 -5.79
N LYS A 130 5.63 -40.07 -4.74
CA LYS A 130 5.12 -41.44 -4.86
C LYS A 130 3.77 -41.51 -5.60
N ARG A 131 2.87 -40.55 -5.38
CA ARG A 131 1.55 -40.49 -6.05
C ARG A 131 1.63 -39.94 -7.46
N TYR A 132 2.60 -39.08 -7.74
CA TYR A 132 2.77 -38.37 -9.01
C TYR A 132 4.23 -38.45 -9.49
N PRO A 133 4.68 -39.62 -10.00
CA PRO A 133 6.08 -39.83 -10.39
C PRO A 133 6.56 -38.91 -11.52
N ALA A 134 5.64 -38.40 -12.34
CA ALA A 134 5.95 -37.47 -13.43
C ALA A 134 6.19 -36.03 -12.95
N HIS A 135 5.87 -35.70 -11.70
CA HIS A 135 6.03 -34.35 -11.17
C HIS A 135 7.41 -34.15 -10.57
N VAL A 136 8.12 -33.11 -11.02
CA VAL A 136 9.47 -32.77 -10.55
C VAL A 136 9.38 -31.64 -9.52
N PHE A 137 9.79 -31.92 -8.29
CA PHE A 137 9.89 -30.92 -7.23
C PHE A 137 11.25 -30.22 -7.25
N SER A 138 11.24 -28.93 -7.52
CA SER A 138 12.38 -28.02 -7.41
C SER A 138 12.04 -26.86 -6.46
N PRO A 139 13.03 -26.08 -5.99
CA PRO A 139 12.77 -24.88 -5.19
C PRO A 139 11.80 -23.89 -5.87
N ALA A 140 11.77 -23.87 -7.21
CA ALA A 140 10.89 -23.02 -8.00
C ALA A 140 9.42 -23.51 -8.01
N THR A 141 9.17 -24.81 -7.83
CA THR A 141 7.82 -25.41 -7.88
C THR A 141 7.26 -25.74 -6.50
N LEU A 142 8.12 -25.89 -5.50
CA LEU A 142 7.70 -26.16 -4.12
C LEU A 142 7.07 -24.92 -3.49
N PRO A 143 5.88 -25.04 -2.88
CA PRO A 143 5.30 -23.95 -2.10
C PRO A 143 6.18 -23.62 -0.89
N ALA A 144 6.25 -22.32 -0.54
CA ALA A 144 7.00 -21.88 0.63
C ALA A 144 6.43 -22.46 1.94
N MET A 145 7.32 -22.68 2.92
CA MET A 145 6.94 -23.18 4.26
C MET A 145 5.82 -22.38 4.93
N SER A 146 5.82 -21.06 4.76
CA SER A 146 4.79 -20.18 5.33
C SER A 146 3.40 -20.53 4.78
N TYR A 147 3.27 -20.79 3.49
CA TYR A 147 1.99 -21.18 2.88
C TYR A 147 1.54 -22.57 3.35
N LEU A 148 2.46 -23.54 3.42
CA LEU A 148 2.14 -24.88 3.94
C LEU A 148 1.64 -24.83 5.38
N GLN A 149 2.18 -23.93 6.20
CA GLN A 149 1.71 -23.71 7.57
C GLN A 149 0.25 -23.19 7.59
N VAL A 150 -0.10 -22.25 6.72
CA VAL A 150 -1.49 -21.74 6.62
C VAL A 150 -2.44 -22.89 6.26
N VAL A 151 -2.10 -23.67 5.22
CA VAL A 151 -2.91 -24.81 4.79
C VAL A 151 -3.05 -25.85 5.91
N SER A 152 -1.97 -26.16 6.63
CA SER A 152 -1.98 -27.09 7.76
C SER A 152 -2.93 -26.64 8.87
N VAL A 153 -2.90 -25.36 9.23
CA VAL A 153 -3.82 -24.77 10.22
C VAL A 153 -5.27 -24.84 9.75
N GLN A 154 -5.54 -24.50 8.48
CA GLN A 154 -6.89 -24.56 7.92
C GLN A 154 -7.44 -26.00 7.90
N CYS A 155 -6.63 -26.97 7.49
CA CYS A 155 -6.97 -28.39 7.50
C CYS A 155 -7.29 -28.90 8.91
N THR A 156 -6.45 -28.54 9.89
CA THR A 156 -6.61 -28.98 11.28
C THR A 156 -7.83 -28.32 11.94
N GLY A 157 -8.02 -27.02 11.72
CA GLY A 157 -9.13 -26.25 12.26
C GLY A 157 -10.47 -26.47 11.53
N LYS A 158 -10.48 -27.20 10.40
CA LYS A 158 -11.63 -27.34 9.50
C LYS A 158 -12.26 -26.00 9.12
N HIS A 159 -11.43 -24.96 9.04
CA HIS A 159 -11.81 -23.60 8.70
C HIS A 159 -11.06 -23.19 7.45
N TRP A 160 -11.80 -22.86 6.39
CA TRP A 160 -11.24 -22.51 5.10
C TRP A 160 -11.28 -21.01 4.92
N GLU A 161 -10.10 -20.41 4.82
CA GLU A 161 -9.94 -19.00 4.53
C GLU A 161 -9.35 -18.84 3.14
N TRP A 162 -9.93 -17.93 2.36
CA TRP A 162 -9.38 -17.58 1.06
C TRP A 162 -8.00 -16.94 1.23
N VAL A 163 -6.98 -17.55 0.63
CA VAL A 163 -5.61 -17.01 0.61
C VAL A 163 -5.43 -16.23 -0.69
N PRO A 164 -5.14 -14.91 -0.62
CA PRO A 164 -4.82 -14.12 -1.81
C PRO A 164 -3.68 -14.73 -2.63
N TRP A 165 -3.84 -14.77 -3.96
CA TRP A 165 -2.86 -15.38 -4.86
C TRP A 165 -1.47 -14.74 -4.76
N ASN A 166 -1.41 -13.43 -4.48
CA ASN A 166 -0.14 -12.70 -4.30
C ASN A 166 0.59 -13.02 -2.99
N ARG A 167 -0.03 -13.77 -2.07
CA ARG A 167 0.60 -14.31 -0.86
C ARG A 167 1.13 -15.72 -1.03
N ILE A 168 0.79 -16.39 -2.14
CA ILE A 168 1.25 -17.73 -2.44
C ILE A 168 2.58 -17.59 -3.18
N VAL A 169 3.67 -17.83 -2.46
CA VAL A 169 5.04 -17.79 -3.00
C VAL A 169 5.64 -19.18 -3.01
N ASN A 170 6.52 -19.43 -3.98
CA ASN A 170 7.35 -20.63 -3.99
C ASN A 170 8.50 -20.49 -2.98
N GLU A 171 9.17 -21.61 -2.72
CA GLU A 171 10.27 -21.68 -1.75
C GLU A 171 11.43 -20.78 -2.14
N GLU A 172 11.81 -20.76 -3.42
CA GLU A 172 12.89 -19.91 -3.94
C GLU A 172 12.63 -18.42 -3.71
N ALA A 173 11.45 -17.90 -4.11
CA ALA A 173 11.10 -16.51 -3.87
C ALA A 173 11.02 -16.19 -2.38
N SER A 174 10.53 -17.13 -1.55
CA SER A 174 10.54 -16.95 -0.09
C SER A 174 11.97 -16.86 0.47
N GLN A 175 12.93 -17.60 -0.08
CA GLN A 175 14.33 -17.55 0.34
C GLN A 175 14.96 -16.22 -0.07
N GLU A 176 14.71 -15.74 -1.29
CA GLU A 176 15.19 -14.42 -1.72
C GLU A 176 14.67 -13.27 -0.85
N ILE A 177 13.38 -13.29 -0.50
CA ILE A 177 12.78 -12.28 0.38
C ILE A 177 13.46 -12.29 1.76
N ARG A 178 13.74 -13.48 2.30
CA ARG A 178 14.44 -13.62 3.59
C ARG A 178 15.89 -13.17 3.49
N ALA A 179 16.59 -13.50 2.41
CA ALA A 179 17.97 -13.08 2.19
C ALA A 179 18.07 -11.55 2.10
N LYS A 180 17.23 -10.91 1.28
CA LYS A 180 17.16 -9.45 1.18
C LYS A 180 16.87 -8.77 2.51
N ARG A 181 16.01 -9.40 3.31
CA ARG A 181 15.67 -8.90 4.65
C ARG A 181 16.86 -9.05 5.62
N ALA A 182 17.55 -10.19 5.61
CA ALA A 182 18.73 -10.41 6.43
C ALA A 182 19.85 -9.42 6.07
N GLU A 183 20.06 -9.16 4.79
CA GLU A 183 21.01 -8.15 4.30
C GLU A 183 20.65 -6.74 4.80
N ALA A 184 19.36 -6.37 4.76
CA ALA A 184 18.91 -5.10 5.31
C ALA A 184 19.11 -5.01 6.83
N GLU A 185 18.80 -6.07 7.58
CA GLU A 185 19.01 -6.15 9.02
C GLU A 185 20.51 -6.05 9.39
N GLU A 186 21.38 -6.71 8.64
CA GLU A 186 22.84 -6.63 8.80
C GLU A 186 23.36 -5.22 8.51
N ALA A 187 22.89 -4.59 7.43
CA ALA A 187 23.25 -3.21 7.09
C ALA A 187 22.82 -2.21 8.17
N ASP A 188 21.64 -2.40 8.76
CA ASP A 188 21.14 -1.56 9.84
C ASP A 188 21.96 -1.76 11.14
N LEU A 189 22.33 -3.00 11.46
CA LEU A 189 23.22 -3.29 12.60
C LEU A 189 24.60 -2.68 12.42
N ALA A 190 25.18 -2.75 11.22
CA ALA A 190 26.46 -2.12 10.91
C ALA A 190 26.39 -0.60 11.10
N ALA A 191 25.35 0.05 10.56
CA ALA A 191 25.13 1.49 10.72
C ALA A 191 24.99 1.90 12.19
N LEU A 192 24.20 1.16 12.98
CA LEU A 192 24.06 1.45 14.41
C LEU A 192 25.36 1.24 15.19
N THR A 193 26.14 0.20 14.85
CA THR A 193 27.44 -0.05 15.46
C THR A 193 28.39 1.13 15.23
N GLU A 194 28.38 1.70 14.02
CA GLU A 194 29.18 2.88 13.70
C GLU A 194 28.74 4.11 14.49
N VAL A 195 27.44 4.38 14.58
CA VAL A 195 26.90 5.47 15.41
C VAL A 195 27.37 5.34 16.86
N PHE A 196 27.33 4.13 17.42
CA PHE A 196 27.78 3.89 18.79
C PHE A 196 29.28 4.12 18.94
N ASN A 197 30.11 3.68 17.99
CA ASN A 197 31.55 3.93 18.02
C ASN A 197 31.87 5.43 18.04
N LEU A 198 31.21 6.23 17.18
CA LEU A 198 31.37 7.68 17.17
C LEU A 198 30.95 8.32 18.50
N CYS A 199 29.86 7.84 19.11
CA CYS A 199 29.43 8.29 20.43
C CYS A 199 30.47 7.95 21.52
N PHE A 200 31.10 6.77 21.46
CA PHE A 200 32.17 6.38 22.38
C PHE A 200 33.44 7.21 22.21
N ASP A 201 33.71 7.68 21.00
CA ASP A 201 34.82 8.60 20.69
C ASP A 201 34.53 10.06 21.10
N GLY A 202 33.37 10.33 21.70
CA GLY A 202 32.99 11.62 22.27
C GLY A 202 32.14 12.49 21.36
N ALA A 203 31.70 12.00 20.20
CA ALA A 203 30.71 12.69 19.39
C ALA A 203 29.35 12.71 20.10
N SER A 204 28.56 13.77 19.87
CA SER A 204 27.16 13.77 20.29
C SER A 204 26.34 12.78 19.46
N LEU A 205 25.26 12.24 20.01
CA LEU A 205 24.39 11.30 19.29
C LEU A 205 23.85 11.90 17.98
N ASP A 206 23.46 13.18 17.99
CA ASP A 206 22.96 13.87 16.81
C ASP A 206 24.04 14.03 15.73
N ASP A 207 25.29 14.30 16.13
CA ASP A 207 26.43 14.42 15.20
C ASP A 207 26.82 13.05 14.63
N ALA A 208 26.85 12.01 15.46
CA ALA A 208 27.10 10.63 15.03
C ALA A 208 26.03 10.11 14.05
N LEU A 209 24.75 10.39 14.33
CA LEU A 209 23.66 10.06 13.41
C LEU A 209 23.78 10.83 12.09
N ASN A 210 24.10 12.12 12.15
CA ASN A 210 24.27 12.94 10.96
C ASN A 210 25.45 12.46 10.11
N HIS A 211 26.57 12.09 10.73
CA HIS A 211 27.74 11.51 10.05
C HIS A 211 27.38 10.26 9.24
N VAL A 212 26.78 9.26 9.90
CA VAL A 212 26.41 8.00 9.26
C VAL A 212 25.35 8.20 8.16
N VAL A 213 24.40 9.11 8.36
CA VAL A 213 23.39 9.42 7.34
C VAL A 213 24.02 10.10 6.12
N VAL A 214 24.88 11.10 6.32
CA VAL A 214 25.51 11.86 5.24
C VAL A 214 26.48 10.98 4.45
N GLU A 215 27.33 10.21 5.12
CA GLU A 215 28.27 9.31 4.44
C GLU A 215 27.54 8.22 3.66
N ARG A 216 26.51 7.61 4.24
CA ARG A 216 25.70 6.59 3.56
C ARG A 216 24.94 7.16 2.37
N ASP A 217 24.40 8.37 2.48
CA ASP A 217 23.71 9.00 1.36
C ASP A 217 24.70 9.40 0.25
N LEU A 218 25.89 9.89 0.61
CA LEU A 218 26.96 10.18 -0.35
C LEU A 218 27.40 8.92 -1.10
N LEU A 219 27.66 7.82 -0.38
CA LEU A 219 28.04 6.54 -0.98
C LEU A 219 26.92 6.00 -1.87
N ARG A 220 25.66 6.13 -1.45
CA ARG A 220 24.52 5.74 -2.29
C ARG A 220 24.51 6.51 -3.60
N HIS A 221 24.72 7.82 -3.58
CA HIS A 221 24.77 8.63 -4.81
C HIS A 221 25.95 8.27 -5.72
N LEU A 222 27.10 7.91 -5.15
CA LEU A 222 28.29 7.50 -5.90
C LEU A 222 28.17 6.10 -6.51
N LEU A 223 27.46 5.18 -5.84
CA LEU A 223 27.30 3.78 -6.24
C LEU A 223 26.04 3.51 -7.06
N MET A 224 25.04 4.41 -7.05
CA MET A 224 23.89 4.27 -7.94
C MET A 224 24.39 4.30 -9.40
N PRO A 225 24.05 3.28 -10.21
CA PRO A 225 24.48 3.25 -11.59
C PRO A 225 23.97 4.51 -12.28
N GLN A 226 24.90 5.38 -12.68
CA GLN A 226 24.53 6.62 -13.33
C GLN A 226 23.73 6.25 -14.58
N PRO A 227 22.58 6.91 -14.82
CA PRO A 227 21.78 6.66 -16.00
C PRO A 227 22.72 6.84 -17.19
N LYS A 228 22.98 5.75 -17.92
CA LYS A 228 23.86 5.77 -19.09
C LYS A 228 23.24 6.79 -20.03
N THR A 229 23.85 7.97 -20.14
CA THR A 229 23.42 8.97 -21.10
C THR A 229 23.48 8.28 -22.44
N GLN A 230 22.30 8.01 -23.02
CA GLN A 230 22.17 7.38 -24.31
C GLN A 230 22.99 8.26 -25.24
N LYS A 231 24.15 7.76 -25.70
CA LYS A 231 25.03 8.49 -26.62
C LYS A 231 24.12 8.89 -27.77
N GLN A 232 23.78 10.18 -27.85
CA GLN A 232 23.00 10.66 -28.97
C GLN A 232 23.79 10.26 -30.21
N PRO A 233 23.14 9.60 -31.20
CA PRO A 233 23.81 9.26 -32.43
C PRO A 233 24.43 10.55 -32.95
N ASN A 234 25.74 10.52 -33.11
CA ASN A 234 26.55 11.67 -33.46
C ASN A 234 26.10 12.14 -34.85
N VAL A 235 25.10 13.03 -34.90
CA VAL A 235 24.69 13.69 -36.14
C VAL A 235 25.86 14.59 -36.49
N SER A 236 26.67 14.09 -37.40
CA SER A 236 27.80 14.77 -38.01
C SER A 236 27.35 16.14 -38.48
N LYS A 237 27.63 17.14 -37.64
CA LYS A 237 27.37 18.54 -37.90
C LYS A 237 28.30 18.95 -39.05
N LYS A 238 27.83 18.77 -40.29
CA LYS A 238 28.45 19.38 -41.48
C LYS A 238 28.52 20.88 -41.20
N ARG A 239 29.73 21.37 -40.88
CA ARG A 239 30.05 22.80 -40.97
C ARG A 239 29.87 23.18 -42.43
N ASN A 240 28.73 23.77 -42.75
CA ASN A 240 28.62 24.57 -43.97
C ASN A 240 29.14 25.96 -43.60
N VAL A 241 30.34 26.24 -44.09
CA VAL A 241 30.94 27.57 -44.09
C VAL A 241 30.27 28.30 -45.24
N GLU A 242 29.43 29.29 -44.94
CA GLU A 242 29.21 30.40 -45.87
C GLU A 242 28.66 31.61 -45.10
N GLY A 243 29.31 32.74 -45.35
CA GLY A 243 29.25 33.95 -44.54
C GLY A 243 27.87 34.59 -44.50
N VAL A 244 27.51 35.07 -43.31
CA VAL A 244 26.41 36.02 -43.12
C VAL A 244 27.00 37.23 -42.39
N PRO A 245 26.87 38.46 -42.94
CA PRO A 245 27.36 39.66 -42.29
C PRO A 245 26.56 39.98 -41.02
N HIS A 246 27.28 40.46 -40.02
CA HIS A 246 26.81 40.87 -38.72
C HIS A 246 25.73 41.96 -38.82
N VAL A 247 24.53 41.66 -38.34
CA VAL A 247 23.47 42.64 -38.05
C VAL A 247 23.37 42.77 -36.53
N PRO A 248 23.30 43.99 -35.96
CA PRO A 248 23.13 44.20 -34.52
C PRO A 248 21.69 43.83 -34.09
N PRO A 249 21.49 43.38 -32.83
CA PRO A 249 20.20 42.89 -32.37
C PRO A 249 19.19 44.04 -32.22
N PRO A 250 17.94 43.89 -32.68
CA PRO A 250 16.87 44.82 -32.35
C PRO A 250 16.39 44.57 -30.91
N LEU A 251 16.12 45.68 -30.22
CA LEU A 251 15.54 45.73 -28.88
C LEU A 251 14.22 44.95 -28.84
N LEU A 252 14.13 43.99 -27.92
CA LEU A 252 12.93 43.20 -27.68
C LEU A 252 11.82 44.09 -27.06
N PRO A 253 10.60 44.12 -27.61
CA PRO A 253 9.44 44.54 -26.84
C PRO A 253 8.96 43.41 -25.93
N LEU A 254 8.40 43.88 -24.83
CA LEU A 254 7.87 43.19 -23.67
C LEU A 254 6.89 42.05 -24.02
N ARG A 255 7.00 40.95 -23.27
CA ARG A 255 6.08 39.81 -23.21
C ARG A 255 4.62 40.25 -23.08
N ASP A 256 3.78 39.79 -24.01
CA ASP A 256 2.36 39.55 -23.77
C ASP A 256 2.05 38.05 -23.94
N ASN A 257 1.90 37.35 -22.82
CA ASN A 257 1.44 35.97 -22.79
C ASN A 257 -0.07 35.91 -23.04
N LYS A 258 -0.46 35.86 -24.33
CA LYS A 258 -1.83 35.62 -24.75
C LYS A 258 -2.12 34.11 -24.76
N ARG A 259 -3.14 33.73 -23.97
CA ARG A 259 -3.80 32.41 -23.95
C ARG A 259 -4.19 31.94 -25.36
N GLY A 260 -3.86 30.69 -25.68
CA GLY A 260 -4.63 29.79 -26.56
C GLY A 260 -4.55 28.41 -25.90
N SER A 261 -5.63 27.70 -25.55
CA SER A 261 -6.86 27.36 -26.28
C SER A 261 -6.56 26.72 -27.64
N GLY A 262 -6.61 25.40 -27.68
CA GLY A 262 -6.39 24.59 -28.87
C GLY A 262 -6.44 23.11 -28.55
N ASP A 263 -7.65 22.57 -28.56
CA ASP A 263 -7.99 21.15 -28.54
C ASP A 263 -7.22 20.35 -29.61
N THR A 264 -6.89 19.10 -29.30
CA THR A 264 -7.17 17.99 -30.22
C THR A 264 -7.25 16.67 -29.46
N ALA A 265 -8.46 16.11 -29.47
CA ALA A 265 -8.81 14.81 -28.97
C ALA A 265 -8.15 13.71 -29.81
N ALA A 266 -7.36 12.84 -29.17
CA ALA A 266 -7.04 11.51 -29.67
C ALA A 266 -7.79 10.50 -28.80
N GLN A 267 -8.98 10.09 -29.25
CA GLN A 267 -9.71 8.97 -28.68
C GLN A 267 -8.94 7.67 -28.97
N ALA A 268 -8.17 7.20 -27.99
CA ALA A 268 -7.67 5.84 -27.97
C ALA A 268 -8.87 4.89 -27.77
N LYS A 269 -9.20 4.13 -28.81
CA LYS A 269 -10.20 3.06 -28.78
C LYS A 269 -9.81 2.05 -27.70
N LYS A 270 -10.59 2.00 -26.62
CA LYS A 270 -10.54 0.89 -25.66
C LYS A 270 -10.96 -0.40 -26.38
N PRO A 271 -10.21 -1.50 -26.29
CA PRO A 271 -10.68 -2.80 -26.77
C PRO A 271 -11.91 -3.23 -25.94
N ARG A 272 -12.95 -3.69 -26.64
CA ARG A 272 -14.13 -4.31 -26.06
C ARG A 272 -13.70 -5.50 -25.22
N THR A 273 -13.91 -5.42 -23.91
CA THR A 273 -14.00 -6.57 -23.00
C THR A 273 -15.12 -7.48 -23.49
N GLY A 274 -14.77 -8.67 -23.97
CA GLY A 274 -15.75 -9.65 -24.45
C GLY A 274 -15.20 -10.91 -25.10
N GLU A 275 -13.89 -11.07 -25.28
CA GLU A 275 -13.31 -12.34 -25.74
C GLU A 275 -12.86 -13.17 -24.54
N CYS A 276 -13.70 -14.14 -24.20
CA CYS A 276 -13.37 -15.24 -23.31
C CYS A 276 -12.25 -16.04 -23.97
N HIS A 277 -11.04 -16.00 -23.41
CA HIS A 277 -9.98 -16.92 -23.77
C HIS A 277 -10.37 -18.33 -23.33
N THR A 278 -11.03 -19.07 -24.22
CA THR A 278 -11.11 -20.53 -24.16
C THR A 278 -9.72 -21.09 -24.43
N TRP A 279 -8.94 -21.21 -23.35
CA TRP A 279 -7.73 -22.03 -23.31
C TRP A 279 -7.96 -23.13 -22.29
N MET A 280 -8.64 -24.19 -22.74
CA MET A 280 -8.37 -25.60 -22.43
C MET A 280 -9.50 -26.44 -23.01
N ASP A 281 -9.16 -27.21 -24.04
CA ASP A 281 -9.94 -28.34 -24.51
C ASP A 281 -10.28 -29.25 -23.31
N GLY A 282 -11.57 -29.40 -22.99
CA GLY A 282 -12.00 -30.55 -22.18
C GLY A 282 -13.22 -30.38 -21.25
N PHE A 283 -13.65 -29.17 -20.88
CA PHE A 283 -14.77 -29.04 -19.93
C PHE A 283 -16.01 -28.39 -20.57
N LYS A 284 -17.00 -29.24 -20.87
CA LYS A 284 -18.35 -28.83 -21.30
C LYS A 284 -19.05 -28.15 -20.12
N CYS A 285 -19.39 -26.86 -20.26
CA CYS A 285 -20.41 -26.21 -19.43
C CYS A 285 -21.74 -26.94 -19.67
N LYS A 286 -22.25 -27.61 -18.64
CA LYS A 286 -23.64 -28.08 -18.63
C LYS A 286 -24.52 -26.92 -18.19
N ASP A 287 -25.43 -26.52 -19.07
CA ASP A 287 -26.53 -25.61 -18.80
C ASP A 287 -27.33 -26.11 -17.60
N ARG A 288 -27.58 -25.20 -16.65
CA ARG A 288 -28.63 -25.35 -15.64
C ARG A 288 -29.82 -24.49 -16.07
N LEU A 289 -30.90 -25.18 -16.39
CA LEU A 289 -32.29 -24.72 -16.24
C LEU A 289 -32.56 -24.28 -14.80
#